data_AF-A0A1W9RB46-F1
#
_entry.id   AF-A0A1W9RB46-F1
#
_cell.length_a   1.000
_cell.length_b   1.000
_cell.length_c   1.000
_cell.angle_alpha   90.00
_cell.angle_beta   90.00
_cell.angle_gamma   90.00
#
_symmetry.space_group_name_H-M   'P 1'
#
loop_
_entity.id
_entity.type
_entity.pdbx_description
1 polymer ?
#
loop_
_entity_poly.entity_id
_entity_poly.type
_entity_poly.pdbx_seq_one_letter_code
_entity_poly.pdbx_strand_id
1 'polypeptide(L)'
;MKEINFEIDLDKAGLDRLRVKLKTQKGKLVDVLYQYESYIENKWRQIVRYDCAHGFFHRDLIFPNGDKEKQVIIIDNLKTASNNAEQDL
;
A
#
# COMPACT_ATOMS: atom_id res chain seq x y z
N MET A 1 21.24 0.22 2.39
CA MET A 1 19.76 0.10 2.29
C MET A 1 19.36 0.94 1.10
N LYS A 2 18.50 0.43 0.21
CA LYS A 2 17.98 1.18 -0.93
C LYS A 2 16.47 1.34 -0.76
N GLU A 3 15.97 2.53 -1.01
CA GLU A 3 14.55 2.83 -1.00
C GLU A 3 14.13 3.27 -2.40
N ILE A 4 13.01 2.75 -2.87
CA ILE A 4 12.41 3.08 -4.15
C ILE A 4 10.99 3.55 -3.85
N ASN A 5 10.63 4.72 -4.37
CA ASN A 5 9.32 5.33 -4.19
C ASN A 5 8.78 5.72 -5.56
N PHE A 6 7.53 5.38 -5.85
CA PHE A 6 6.84 5.82 -7.06
C PHE A 6 5.34 5.95 -6.82
N GLU A 7 4.70 6.75 -7.66
CA GLU A 7 3.26 6.98 -7.68
C GLU A 7 2.74 6.57 -9.06
N ILE A 8 1.58 5.91 -9.06
CA ILE A 8 0.90 5.45 -10.27
C ILE A 8 -0.52 5.98 -10.21
N ASP A 9 -0.95 6.70 -11.24
CA ASP A 9 -2.36 7.07 -11.39
C ASP A 9 -3.15 5.82 -11.81
N LEU A 10 -4.21 5.50 -11.06
CA LEU A 10 -5.06 4.33 -11.27
C LEU A 10 -6.23 4.62 -12.22
N ASP A 11 -6.52 5.90 -12.45
CA ASP A 11 -7.59 6.35 -13.33
C ASP A 11 -7.10 7.39 -14.34
N LYS A 12 -7.90 7.63 -15.39
CA LYS A 12 -7.56 8.59 -16.45
C LYS A 12 -7.71 10.05 -16.02
N ALA A 13 -8.50 10.33 -14.98
CA ALA A 13 -8.70 11.68 -14.48
C ALA A 13 -7.65 12.08 -13.44
N GLY A 14 -6.80 11.15 -12.99
CA GLY A 14 -5.78 11.40 -11.97
C GLY A 14 -6.38 11.70 -10.60
N LEU A 15 -7.58 11.16 -10.33
CA LEU A 15 -8.29 11.28 -9.05
C LEU A 15 -7.98 10.11 -8.12
N ASP A 16 -7.48 9.01 -8.65
CA ASP A 16 -7.13 7.81 -7.92
C ASP A 16 -5.68 7.47 -8.17
N ARG A 17 -4.91 7.23 -7.10
CA ARG A 17 -3.49 6.91 -7.22
C ARG A 17 -3.03 5.86 -6.24
N LEU A 18 -2.04 5.10 -6.65
CA LEU A 18 -1.31 4.15 -5.84
C LEU A 18 0.09 4.71 -5.55
N ARG A 19 0.39 4.89 -4.27
CA ARG A 19 1.74 5.20 -3.81
C ARG A 19 2.42 3.94 -3.33
N VAL A 20 3.56 3.62 -3.93
CA VAL A 20 4.36 2.45 -3.58
C VAL A 20 5.70 2.87 -3.00
N LYS A 21 6.08 2.28 -1.88
CA LYS A 21 7.42 2.38 -1.31
C LYS A 21 7.99 0.99 -1.06
N LEU A 22 9.20 0.76 -1.56
CA LEU A 22 9.90 -0.51 -1.42
C LEU A 22 11.26 -0.24 -0.77
N LYS A 23 11.57 -0.95 0.32
CA LYS A 23 12.92 -0.92 0.89
C LYS A 23 13.59 -2.26 0.69
N THR A 24 14.83 -2.18 0.21
CA THR A 24 15.67 -3.35 0.00
C THR A 24 16.98 -3.24 0.78
N GLN A 25 17.44 -4.37 1.30
CA GLN A 25 18.72 -4.50 1.98
C GLN A 25 19.46 -5.72 1.42
N LYS A 26 20.70 -5.51 0.93
CA LYS A 26 21.52 -6.56 0.30
C LYS A 26 20.78 -7.32 -0.82
N GLY A 27 19.97 -6.62 -1.61
CA GLY A 27 19.17 -7.21 -2.71
C GLY A 27 17.91 -7.95 -2.28
N LYS A 28 17.59 -8.01 -0.97
CA LYS A 28 16.34 -8.57 -0.46
C LYS A 28 15.35 -7.46 -0.12
N LEU A 29 14.08 -7.66 -0.46
CA LEU A 29 12.98 -6.78 -0.03
C LEU A 29 12.76 -6.99 1.47
N VAL A 30 12.79 -5.90 2.24
CA VAL A 30 12.67 -5.94 3.71
C VAL A 30 11.47 -5.18 4.24
N ASP A 31 10.88 -4.28 3.44
CA ASP A 31 9.72 -3.48 3.79
C ASP A 31 9.00 -3.06 2.50
N VAL A 32 7.68 -3.06 2.54
CA VAL A 32 6.81 -2.60 1.45
C VAL A 32 5.68 -1.77 2.01
N LEU A 33 5.29 -0.75 1.25
CA LEU A 33 4.11 0.06 1.49
C LEU A 33 3.38 0.22 0.16
N TYR A 34 2.12 -0.20 0.10
CA TYR A 34 1.22 0.10 -0.99
C TYR A 34 0.06 0.90 -0.41
N GLN A 35 -0.20 2.08 -0.94
CA GLN A 35 -1.21 2.96 -0.39
C GLN A 35 -2.07 3.52 -1.50
N TYR A 36 -3.34 3.16 -1.49
CA TYR A 36 -4.34 3.74 -2.36
C TYR A 36 -4.88 5.03 -1.75
N GLU A 37 -4.84 6.08 -2.56
CA GLU A 37 -5.37 7.39 -2.23
C GLU A 37 -6.35 7.83 -3.31
N SER A 38 -7.44 8.47 -2.89
CA SER A 38 -8.42 9.07 -3.79
C SER A 38 -8.58 10.55 -3.47
N TYR A 39 -8.78 11.37 -4.49
CA TYR A 39 -8.96 12.80 -4.38
C TYR A 39 -10.43 13.13 -4.11
N ILE A 40 -10.77 13.30 -2.83
CA ILE A 40 -12.14 13.46 -2.35
C ILE A 40 -12.21 14.74 -1.51
N GLU A 41 -13.20 15.61 -1.80
CA GLU A 41 -13.36 16.91 -1.13
C GLU A 41 -12.11 17.80 -1.23
N ASN A 42 -11.52 17.90 -2.43
CA ASN A 42 -10.33 18.70 -2.71
C ASN A 42 -9.08 18.34 -1.88
N LYS A 43 -8.96 17.08 -1.45
CA LYS A 43 -7.77 16.56 -0.76
C LYS A 43 -7.56 15.08 -1.07
N TRP A 44 -6.29 14.68 -1.08
CA TRP A 44 -5.92 13.26 -1.14
C TRP A 44 -6.27 12.59 0.19
N ARG A 45 -7.17 11.60 0.13
CA ARG A 45 -7.55 10.76 1.26
C ARG A 45 -6.98 9.37 1.08
N GLN A 46 -6.36 8.84 2.13
CA GLN A 46 -5.93 7.45 2.17
C GLN A 46 -7.16 6.58 2.36
N ILE A 47 -7.32 5.57 1.50
CA ILE A 47 -8.47 4.65 1.55
C ILE A 47 -8.00 3.29 2.03
N VAL A 48 -6.90 2.80 1.47
CA VAL A 48 -6.32 1.51 1.85
C VAL A 48 -4.81 1.64 1.94
N ARG A 49 -4.23 1.02 2.96
CA ARG A 49 -2.79 0.89 3.12
C ARG A 49 -2.43 -0.55 3.38
N TYR A 50 -1.53 -1.08 2.58
CA TYR A 50 -0.84 -2.32 2.87
C TYR A 50 0.58 -2.03 3.30
N ASP A 51 1.02 -2.66 4.39
CA ASP A 51 2.43 -2.64 4.77
C ASP A 51 2.92 -4.02 5.21
N CYS A 52 4.23 -4.21 5.15
CA CYS A 52 4.84 -5.42 5.69
C CYS A 52 5.77 -5.07 6.86
N ALA A 53 5.21 -5.08 8.07
CA ALA A 53 5.96 -4.95 9.31
C ALA A 53 6.22 -6.35 9.91
N HIS A 54 7.48 -6.62 10.28
CA HIS A 54 7.89 -7.87 10.98
C HIS A 54 7.55 -9.20 10.27
N GLY A 55 7.44 -9.20 8.94
CA GLY A 55 7.14 -10.41 8.16
C GLY A 55 5.66 -10.74 8.04
N PHE A 56 4.77 -9.88 8.56
CA PHE A 56 3.33 -9.98 8.38
C PHE A 56 2.84 -8.88 7.45
N PHE A 57 1.96 -9.25 6.52
CA PHE A 57 1.31 -8.31 5.63
C PHE A 57 0.06 -7.78 6.32
N HIS A 58 -0.02 -6.48 6.54
CA HIS A 58 -1.19 -5.84 7.11
C HIS A 58 -1.93 -5.08 6.03
N ARG A 59 -3.25 -5.11 6.12
CA ARG A 59 -4.16 -4.24 5.37
C ARG A 59 -4.89 -3.35 6.36
N ASP A 60 -4.66 -2.05 6.25
CA ASP A 60 -5.38 -1.03 6.98
C ASP A 60 -6.39 -0.39 6.02
N LEU A 61 -7.69 -0.62 6.25
CA LEU A 61 -8.77 0.11 5.60
C LEU A 61 -9.02 1.39 6.39
N ILE A 62 -9.03 2.53 5.71
CA ILE A 62 -9.22 3.85 6.31
C ILE A 62 -10.54 4.42 5.78
N PHE A 63 -11.51 4.54 6.68
CA PHE A 63 -12.82 5.07 6.34
C PHE A 63 -12.81 6.61 6.28
N PRO A 64 -13.72 7.24 5.52
CA PRO A 64 -13.79 8.70 5.41
C PRO A 64 -14.00 9.46 6.73
N ASN A 65 -14.55 8.79 7.75
CA ASN A 65 -14.74 9.29 9.10
C ASN A 65 -13.46 9.23 9.97
N GLY A 66 -12.38 8.63 9.45
CA GLY A 66 -11.09 8.47 10.13
C GLY A 66 -10.94 7.13 10.86
N ASP A 67 -11.98 6.30 10.92
CA ASP A 67 -11.90 4.96 11.50
C ASP A 67 -10.95 4.08 10.67
N LYS A 68 -10.26 3.17 11.35
CA LYS A 68 -9.31 2.26 10.73
C LYS A 68 -9.63 0.83 11.11
N GLU A 69 -9.78 -0.01 10.11
CA GLU A 69 -9.88 -1.45 10.29
C GLU A 69 -8.58 -2.10 9.85
N LYS A 70 -7.90 -2.77 10.79
CA LYS A 70 -6.64 -3.47 10.54
C LYS A 70 -6.89 -4.96 10.39
N GLN A 71 -6.57 -5.49 9.23
CA GLN A 71 -6.63 -6.90 8.91
C GLN A 71 -5.21 -7.44 8.74
N VAL A 72 -4.86 -8.48 9.51
CA VAL A 72 -3.59 -9.19 9.34
C VAL A 72 -3.81 -10.25 8.26
N ILE A 73 -3.06 -10.15 7.17
CA ILE A 73 -3.06 -11.17 6.12
C ILE A 73 -1.80 -12.02 6.30
N ILE A 74 -2.00 -13.28 6.67
CA ILE A 74 -0.91 -14.25 6.74
C ILE A 74 -0.55 -14.62 5.31
N ILE A 75 0.62 -14.17 4.85
CA ILE A 75 1.14 -14.47 3.52
C ILE A 75 2.54 -15.04 3.66
N ASP A 76 2.80 -16.17 3.01
CA ASP A 76 4.04 -16.94 3.15
C ASP A 76 5.30 -16.20 2.68
N ASN A 77 5.16 -15.21 1.79
CA ASN A 77 6.27 -14.38 1.34
C ASN A 77 5.84 -13.00 0.80
N LEU A 78 6.76 -12.04 0.88
CA LEU A 78 6.59 -10.65 0.44
C LEU A 78 6.18 -10.50 -1.03
N LYS A 79 6.58 -11.43 -1.91
CA LYS A 79 6.27 -11.36 -3.33
C LYS A 79 4.79 -11.69 -3.58
N THR A 80 4.26 -12.69 -2.90
CA THR A 80 2.83 -13.02 -2.90
C THR A 80 2.02 -11.89 -2.27
N ALA A 81 2.58 -11.19 -1.29
CA ALA A 81 1.94 -10.06 -0.64
C ALA A 81 1.78 -8.85 -1.58
N SER A 82 2.84 -8.48 -2.29
CA SER A 82 2.79 -7.44 -3.33
C SER A 82 1.75 -7.76 -4.42
N ASN A 83 1.69 -9.00 -4.91
CA ASN A 83 0.73 -9.39 -5.94
C ASN A 83 -0.73 -9.33 -5.45
N ASN A 84 -1.00 -9.67 -4.18
CA ASN A 84 -2.35 -9.55 -3.62
C ASN A 84 -2.77 -8.09 -3.45
N ALA A 85 -1.85 -7.22 -3.01
CA ALA A 85 -2.11 -5.79 -2.86
C ALA A 85 -2.50 -5.13 -4.18
N GLU A 86 -1.81 -5.51 -5.27
CA GLU A 86 -2.06 -4.96 -6.61
C GLU A 86 -3.37 -5.49 -7.23
N GLN A 87 -3.83 -6.70 -6.89
CA GLN A 87 -5.09 -7.26 -7.39
C GLN A 87 -6.33 -6.78 -6.62
N ASP A 88 -6.17 -6.39 -5.34
CA ASP A 88 -7.28 -5.93 -4.49
C ASP A 88 -7.58 -4.43 -4.66
N LEU A 89 -6.70 -3.71 -5.35
CA LEU A 89 -6.84 -2.30 -5.73
C LEU A 89 -7.33 -2.17 -7.16
#